data_AF-A0A455U600-F1
#
_entry.id   AF-A0A455U600-F1
#
_cell.length_a   1.000
_cell.length_b   1.000
_cell.length_c   1.000
_cell.angle_alpha   90.00
_cell.angle_beta   90.00
_cell.angle_gamma   90.00
#
_symmetry.space_group_name_H-M   'P 1'
#
loop_
_entity.id
_entity.type
_entity.pdbx_description
1 polymer ?
#
loop_
_entity_poly.entity_id
_entity_poly.type
_entity_poly.pdbx_seq_one_letter_code
_entity_poly.pdbx_strand_id
1 'polypeptide(L)'
;MSQHDSVLDPNATLNAFQNRFPNLQSRFVWYGDTPQHLDDPRVTTFTSYLPDQRISNFSHMNVLFAPENTYYGAEGSYIMLENGQNGLSPSR
;
A
#
# COMPACT_ATOMS: atom_id res chain seq x y z
N MET A 1 0.25 -0.12 -5.04
CA MET A 1 1.50 -0.77 -4.61
C MET A 1 2.04 -0.04 -3.40
N SER A 2 2.57 -0.75 -2.40
CA SER A 2 3.27 -0.14 -1.27
C SER A 2 4.79 -0.17 -1.51
N GLN A 3 5.51 0.90 -1.17
CA GLN A 3 6.97 0.94 -1.21
C GLN A 3 7.60 -0.07 -0.25
N HIS A 4 6.95 -0.32 0.89
CA HIS A 4 7.46 -1.21 1.93
C HIS A 4 6.85 -2.61 1.81
N ASP A 5 6.52 -3.01 0.59
CA ASP A 5 6.01 -4.35 0.36
C ASP A 5 7.08 -5.41 0.60
N SER A 6 6.76 -6.45 1.37
CA SER A 6 7.69 -7.51 1.71
C SER A 6 7.65 -8.69 0.73
N VAL A 7 6.65 -8.76 -0.15
CA VAL A 7 6.42 -9.91 -1.05
C VAL A 7 6.80 -9.57 -2.49
N LEU A 8 6.43 -8.37 -2.96
CA LEU A 8 6.71 -7.90 -4.31
C LEU A 8 7.81 -6.85 -4.30
N ASP A 9 8.69 -6.88 -5.30
CA ASP A 9 9.63 -5.78 -5.54
C ASP A 9 8.87 -4.56 -6.11
N PRO A 10 8.76 -3.45 -5.36
CA PRO A 10 7.98 -2.29 -5.77
C PRO A 10 8.58 -1.58 -6.99
N ASN A 11 9.91 -1.52 -7.09
CA ASN A 11 10.61 -0.87 -8.19
C ASN A 11 10.51 -1.69 -9.47
N ALA A 12 10.68 -3.02 -9.37
CA ALA A 12 10.49 -3.91 -10.51
C ALA A 12 9.04 -3.86 -11.01
N THR A 13 8.06 -3.74 -10.10
CA THR A 13 6.64 -3.63 -10.46
C THR A 13 6.33 -2.30 -11.13
N LEU A 14 6.86 -1.19 -10.62
CA LEU A 14 6.72 0.13 -11.26
C LEU A 14 7.34 0.12 -12.66
N ASN A 15 8.55 -0.43 -12.81
CA ASN A 15 9.20 -0.58 -14.11
C ASN A 15 8.38 -1.46 -15.06
N ALA A 16 7.79 -2.55 -14.57
CA ALA A 16 6.91 -3.39 -15.38
C ALA A 16 5.66 -2.63 -15.82
N PHE A 17 5.06 -1.81 -14.95
CA PHE A 17 3.91 -0.97 -15.30
C PHE A 17 4.26 0.00 -16.43
N GLN A 18 5.33 0.77 -16.26
CA GLN A 18 5.76 1.79 -17.23
C GLN A 18 6.02 1.21 -18.62
N ASN A 19 6.63 0.02 -18.68
CA ASN A 19 7.07 -0.60 -19.94
C ASN A 19 6.03 -1.53 -20.59
N ARG A 20 5.14 -2.16 -19.81
CA ARG A 20 4.25 -3.22 -20.33
C ARG A 20 2.79 -2.81 -20.47
N PHE A 21 2.39 -1.67 -19.90
CA PHE A 21 1.04 -1.14 -20.05
C PHE A 21 1.09 0.07 -20.99
N PRO A 22 0.87 -0.07 -22.30
CA PRO A 22 1.01 1.04 -23.25
C PRO A 22 -0.16 2.03 -23.22
N ASN A 23 -1.29 1.69 -22.58
CA ASN A 23 -2.47 2.53 -22.56
C ASN A 23 -2.26 3.76 -21.66
N LEU A 24 -2.54 4.95 -22.19
CA LEU A 24 -2.45 6.23 -21.46
C LEU A 24 -3.54 6.40 -20.39
N GLN A 25 -4.60 5.60 -20.44
CA GLN A 25 -5.64 5.54 -19.42
C GLN A 25 -5.31 4.56 -18.28
N SER A 26 -4.24 3.78 -18.40
CA SER A 26 -3.75 2.98 -17.28
C SER A 26 -3.36 3.90 -16.12
N ARG A 27 -3.61 3.46 -14.89
CA ARG A 27 -3.27 4.19 -13.67
C ARG A 27 -2.54 3.27 -12.72
N PHE A 28 -1.52 3.81 -12.08
CA PHE A 28 -0.78 3.13 -11.02
C PHE A 28 -0.79 4.00 -9.78
N VAL A 29 -1.15 3.41 -8.64
CA VAL A 29 -1.14 4.09 -7.35
C VAL A 29 0.02 3.57 -6.53
N TRP A 30 0.91 4.48 -6.14
CA TRP A 30 2.08 4.22 -5.31
C TRP A 30 1.87 4.78 -3.91
N TYR A 31 2.03 3.95 -2.90
CA TYR A 31 1.93 4.32 -1.48
C TYR A 31 3.30 4.28 -0.82
N GLY A 32 3.80 5.43 -0.39
CA GLY A 32 5.13 5.60 0.19
C GLY A 32 5.77 6.91 -0.26
N ASP A 33 7.08 7.01 -0.10
CA ASP A 33 7.85 8.14 -0.60
C ASP A 33 7.84 8.15 -2.13
N THR A 34 7.78 9.34 -2.71
CA THR A 34 7.78 9.48 -4.17
C THR A 34 9.13 8.99 -4.72
N PRO A 35 9.15 7.99 -5.63
CA PRO A 35 10.39 7.53 -6.25
C PRO A 35 11.12 8.67 -6.96
N GLN A 36 12.45 8.69 -6.86
CA GLN A 36 13.26 9.64 -7.65
C GLN A 36 13.05 9.38 -9.15
N HIS A 37 12.92 10.45 -9.93
CA HIS A 37 12.74 10.40 -11.40
C HIS A 37 11.41 9.78 -11.88
N LEU A 38 10.35 9.87 -11.07
CA LEU A 38 9.01 9.47 -11.50
C LEU A 38 8.38 10.55 -12.42
N ASP A 39 8.59 10.43 -13.72
CA ASP A 39 8.05 11.36 -14.73
C ASP A 39 6.79 10.82 -15.47
N ASP A 40 6.27 9.66 -15.09
CA ASP A 40 5.10 9.05 -15.73
C ASP A 40 3.79 9.61 -15.16
N PRO A 41 2.99 10.38 -15.94
CA PRO A 41 1.75 11.01 -15.47
C PRO A 41 0.65 10.00 -15.12
N ARG A 42 0.84 8.72 -15.43
CA ARG A 42 -0.09 7.63 -15.09
C ARG A 42 0.11 7.14 -13.65
N VAL A 43 1.16 7.59 -12.98
CA VAL A 43 1.50 7.19 -11.63
C VAL A 43 1.10 8.29 -10.65
N THR A 44 0.28 7.95 -9.66
CA THR A 44 -0.10 8.85 -8.57
C THR A 44 0.52 8.35 -7.29
N THR A 45 1.22 9.23 -6.58
CA THR A 45 1.86 8.91 -5.30
C THR A 45 1.03 9.44 -4.13
N PHE A 46 0.92 8.64 -3.08
CA PHE A 46 0.34 9.02 -1.81
C PHE A 46 1.30 8.60 -0.69
N THR A 47 1.42 9.42 0.35
CA THR A 47 2.12 8.98 1.56
C THR A 47 1.38 7.81 2.19
N SER A 48 2.10 6.77 2.61
CA SER A 48 1.56 5.69 3.43
C SER A 48 1.65 5.97 4.92
N TYR A 49 2.34 7.05 5.31
CA TYR A 49 2.50 7.50 6.68
C TYR A 49 1.54 8.67 6.95
N LEU A 50 0.48 8.40 7.72
CA LEU A 50 -0.55 9.36 8.12
C LEU A 50 -0.68 9.37 9.66
N PRO A 51 0.22 10.08 10.37
CA PRO A 51 0.30 10.03 11.83
C PRO A 51 -0.96 10.57 12.52
N ASP A 52 -1.60 11.57 11.95
CA ASP A 52 -2.86 12.14 12.47
C ASP A 52 -4.00 11.12 12.50
N GLN A 53 -3.93 10.10 11.63
CA GLN A 53 -4.89 9.00 11.56
C GLN A 53 -4.37 7.72 12.22
N ARG A 54 -3.21 7.79 12.91
CA ARG A 54 -2.52 6.64 13.52
C ARG A 54 -2.15 5.55 12.52
N ILE A 55 -1.90 5.91 11.26
CA ILE A 55 -1.52 4.97 10.20
C ILE A 55 -0.01 5.08 9.97
N SER A 56 0.71 3.99 10.23
CA SER A 56 2.15 3.91 9.98
C SER A 56 2.49 3.44 8.57
N ASN A 57 1.66 2.58 7.98
CA ASN A 57 1.81 2.07 6.63
C ASN A 57 0.50 1.44 6.13
N PHE A 58 0.41 1.15 4.83
CA PHE A 58 -0.68 0.37 4.25
C PHE A 58 -0.28 -1.09 4.00
N SER A 59 -1.21 -1.98 4.34
CA SER A 59 -1.10 -3.43 4.08
C SER A 59 -1.55 -3.78 2.67
N HIS A 60 -1.11 -4.93 2.17
CA HIS A 60 -1.67 -5.59 0.98
C HIS A 60 -3.16 -5.95 1.13
N MET A 61 -3.66 -6.04 2.37
CA MET A 61 -5.08 -6.29 2.65
C MET A 61 -5.81 -4.99 2.96
N ASN A 62 -6.98 -4.81 2.33
CA ASN A 62 -7.88 -3.72 2.65
C ASN A 62 -8.81 -4.13 3.79
N VAL A 63 -9.02 -3.23 4.75
CA VAL A 63 -10.05 -3.37 5.78
C VAL A 63 -11.38 -2.94 5.16
N LEU A 64 -12.31 -3.88 4.97
CA LEU A 64 -13.58 -3.67 4.24
C LEU A 64 -14.68 -2.97 5.07
N PHE A 65 -14.33 -2.26 6.14
CA PHE A 65 -15.31 -1.70 7.07
C PHE A 65 -15.39 -0.18 6.93
N ALA A 66 -16.60 0.37 7.07
CA ALA A 66 -16.81 1.81 7.12
C ALA A 66 -16.06 2.43 8.32
N PRO A 67 -15.56 3.67 8.22
CA PRO A 67 -14.86 4.34 9.32
C PRO A 67 -15.67 4.41 10.63
N GLU A 68 -17.00 4.49 10.52
CA GLU A 68 -17.94 4.56 11.63
C GLU A 68 -18.33 3.19 12.21
N ASN A 69 -17.76 2.09 11.70
CA ASN A 69 -18.04 0.75 12.20
C ASN A 69 -17.60 0.64 13.68
N THR A 70 -18.53 0.33 14.58
CA THR A 70 -18.27 0.30 16.02
C THR A 70 -17.31 -0.81 16.46
N TYR A 71 -17.06 -1.80 15.61
CA TYR A 71 -16.20 -2.94 15.94
C TYR A 71 -14.82 -2.84 15.28
N TYR A 72 -14.73 -2.43 14.00
CA TYR A 72 -13.49 -2.35 13.23
C TYR A 72 -13.13 -0.95 12.68
N GLY A 73 -13.96 0.06 12.95
CA GLY A 73 -13.73 1.44 12.50
C GLY A 73 -12.60 2.13 13.26
N ALA A 74 -12.42 3.44 13.02
CA ALA A 74 -11.33 4.21 13.61
C ALA A 74 -11.33 4.19 15.15
N GLU A 75 -12.52 4.17 15.75
CA GLU A 75 -12.75 4.04 17.20
C GLU A 75 -13.37 2.67 17.56
N GLY A 76 -13.10 1.65 16.75
CA GLY A 76 -13.64 0.30 16.92
C GLY A 76 -13.19 -0.35 18.22
N SER A 77 -14.07 -1.17 18.83
CA SER A 77 -13.75 -1.87 20.07
C SER A 77 -12.71 -3.00 19.91
N TYR A 78 -12.41 -3.43 18.68
CA TYR A 78 -11.47 -4.50 18.40
C TYR A 78 -10.27 -4.02 17.57
N ILE A 79 -9.07 -4.27 18.09
CA ILE A 79 -7.81 -3.98 17.40
C ILE A 79 -7.22 -5.29 16.87
N MET A 80 -7.09 -5.40 15.56
CA MET A 80 -6.45 -6.55 14.91
C MET A 80 -4.94 -6.37 14.90
N LEU A 81 -4.20 -7.18 15.67
CA LEU A 81 -2.73 -7.12 15.75
C LEU A 81 -2.03 -8.08 14.78
N GLU A 82 -2.67 -9.20 14.45
CA GLU A 82 -2.15 -10.21 13.53
C GLU A 82 -3.23 -10.59 12.54
N ASN A 83 -2.94 -10.53 11.24
CA ASN A 83 -3.89 -10.97 10.22
C ASN A 83 -3.71 -12.43 9.76
N GLY A 84 -2.94 -13.24 10.50
CA GLY A 84 -2.75 -14.66 10.20
C GLY A 84 -1.52 -14.98 9.35
N GLN A 85 -0.54 -14.08 9.23
CA GLN A 85 0.75 -14.35 8.58
C GLN A 85 1.75 -15.16 9.45
N ASN A 86 1.26 -15.88 10.46
CA ASN A 86 2.10 -16.69 11.34
C ASN A 86 2.69 -17.87 10.54
N GLY A 87 4.02 -17.84 10.33
CA GLY A 87 4.76 -18.91 9.64
C GLY A 87 5.69 -18.46 8.51
N LEU A 88 5.69 -17.19 8.12
CA LEU A 88 6.65 -16.66 7.15
C LEU A 88 7.95 -16.27 7.88
N SER A 89 8.92 -17.19 7.92
CA SER A 89 10.29 -16.85 8.31
C SER A 89 10.85 -15.81 7.33
N PRO A 90 11.41 -14.69 7.80
CA PRO A 90 12.05 -13.73 6.89
C PRO A 90 13.23 -14.43 6.21
N SER A 91 13.24 -14.43 4.87
CA SER A 91 14.42 -14.83 4.10
C SER A 91 15.56 -13.85 4.41
N ARG A 92 16.66 -14.39 4.94
CA ARG A 92 17.93 -13.67 5.17
C ARG A 92 18.51 -13.10 3.88
#